data_AF-A0A969XY69-F1
#
_entry.id   AF-A0A969XY69-F1
#
_cell.length_a   1.000
_cell.length_b   1.000
_cell.length_c   1.000
_cell.angle_alpha   90.00
_cell.angle_beta   90.00
_cell.angle_gamma   90.00
#
_symmetry.space_group_name_H-M   'P 1'
#
loop_
_entity.id
_entity.type
_entity.pdbx_description
1 polymer ?
#
loop_
_entity_poly.entity_id
_entity_poly.type
_entity_poly.pdbx_seq_one_letter_code
_entity_poly.pdbx_strand_id
1 'polypeptide(L)'
;FSAPYWVYRKAGRSAYAITDRRAILLDAGWFGGLNVRSFGPDELDDITRKQRADGSGDLIFRRDISHTHDSTHTRDIGFMAIRNVKDVETIIRTMVETARTNSAGPEAS
;
A
#
# COMPACT_ATOMS: atom_id res chain seq x y z
N PHE A 1 15.40 3.44 -14.26
CA PHE A 1 14.35 4.27 -13.61
C PHE A 1 14.83 4.64 -12.22
N SER A 2 15.15 5.91 -11.98
CA SER A 2 15.53 6.41 -10.65
C SER A 2 14.26 6.71 -9.86
N ALA A 3 14.14 6.13 -8.67
CA ALA A 3 13.07 6.46 -7.73
C ALA A 3 13.33 7.87 -7.14
N PRO A 4 12.30 8.70 -6.91
CA PRO A 4 12.49 10.03 -6.31
C PRO A 4 13.07 9.91 -4.90
N TYR A 5 14.29 10.41 -4.72
CA TYR A 5 15.13 10.30 -3.52
C TYR A 5 14.70 11.17 -2.32
N TRP A 6 13.45 11.62 -2.25
CA TRP A 6 13.07 12.74 -1.37
C TRP A 6 12.31 12.39 -0.09
N VAL A 7 12.19 11.12 0.29
CA VAL A 7 11.49 10.74 1.55
C VAL A 7 12.45 10.23 2.64
N TYR A 8 13.76 10.28 2.43
CA TYR A 8 14.69 9.54 3.30
C TYR A 8 15.07 10.22 4.62
N ARG A 9 14.48 11.35 5.01
CA ARG A 9 14.89 12.02 6.25
C ARG A 9 13.67 12.40 7.07
N LYS A 10 13.40 11.57 8.09
CA LYS A 10 12.62 11.89 9.31
C LYS A 10 11.12 11.55 9.29
N ALA A 11 10.75 10.33 8.90
CA ALA A 11 9.46 9.72 9.29
C ALA A 11 9.77 8.42 10.05
N GLY A 12 9.41 8.37 11.33
CA GLY A 12 9.72 7.23 12.19
C GLY A 12 8.96 5.98 11.74
N ARG A 13 9.73 4.94 11.40
CA ARG A 13 9.36 3.53 11.22
C ARG A 13 8.81 3.09 9.86
N SER A 14 8.03 3.86 9.10
CA SER A 14 7.54 3.37 7.79
C SER A 14 7.56 4.41 6.67
N ALA A 15 7.76 3.95 5.43
CA ALA A 15 7.67 4.74 4.20
C ALA A 15 6.85 4.02 3.14
N TYR A 16 6.18 4.78 2.27
CA TYR A 16 5.29 4.27 1.24
C TYR A 16 5.69 4.81 -0.13
N ALA A 17 5.58 3.99 -1.15
CA ALA A 17 5.78 4.40 -2.54
C ALA A 17 4.72 3.75 -3.44
N ILE A 18 4.37 4.44 -4.51
CA ILE A 18 3.50 3.91 -5.57
C ILE A 18 4.27 4.02 -6.87
N THR A 19 4.30 2.93 -7.64
CA THR A 19 4.85 2.89 -9.00
C THR A 19 3.72 2.66 -10.00
N ASP A 20 4.06 2.57 -11.29
CA ASP A 20 3.18 2.18 -12.40
C ASP A 20 2.40 0.86 -12.20
N ARG A 21 2.91 -0.06 -11.39
CA ARG A 21 2.35 -1.43 -11.27
C ARG A 21 2.25 -1.94 -9.83
N ARG A 22 2.72 -1.17 -8.85
CA ARG A 22 2.89 -1.66 -7.47
C ARG A 22 2.69 -0.57 -6.44
N ALA A 23 2.11 -0.94 -5.30
CA ALA A 23 2.25 -0.19 -4.05
C ALA A 23 3.34 -0.85 -3.18
N ILE A 24 4.27 -0.05 -2.65
CA ILE A 24 5.41 -0.51 -1.87
C ILE A 24 5.32 0.05 -0.45
N LEU A 25 5.38 -0.84 0.53
CA LEU A 25 5.46 -0.55 1.96
C LEU A 25 6.86 -0.91 2.46
N LEU A 26 7.55 0.07 3.05
CA LEU A 26 8.82 -0.06 3.72
C LEU A 26 8.56 0.13 5.23
N ASP A 27 8.90 -0.85 6.06
CA ASP A 27 8.71 -0.75 7.52
C ASP A 27 9.97 -1.22 8.26
N ALA A 28 10.33 -0.49 9.32
CA ALA A 28 11.43 -0.84 10.20
C ALA A 28 11.02 -2.04 11.06
N GLY A 29 11.61 -3.19 10.76
CA GLY A 29 11.47 -4.42 11.52
C GLY A 29 11.98 -4.27 12.95
N TRP A 30 11.44 -5.13 13.83
CA TRP A 30 11.66 -5.09 15.28
C TRP A 30 13.14 -5.21 15.68
N PHE A 31 13.96 -5.89 14.86
CA PHE A 31 15.39 -6.10 15.09
C PHE A 31 16.28 -5.22 14.19
N GLY A 32 15.79 -4.08 13.73
CA GLY A 32 16.56 -3.15 12.91
C GLY A 32 16.66 -3.52 11.41
N GLY A 33 15.98 -4.59 10.98
CA GLY A 33 15.85 -4.94 9.57
C GLY A 33 14.85 -4.04 8.83
N LEU A 34 15.00 -3.89 7.51
CA LEU A 34 14.03 -3.21 6.66
C LEU A 34 13.09 -4.26 6.04
N ASN A 35 11.80 -4.18 6.33
CA ASN A 35 10.78 -5.00 5.68
C ASN A 35 10.26 -4.26 4.45
N VAL A 36 10.38 -4.88 3.27
CA VAL A 36 9.82 -4.38 2.02
C VAL A 36 8.68 -5.29 1.59
N ARG A 37 7.49 -4.72 1.42
CA ARG A 37 6.32 -5.41 0.86
C ARG A 37 5.89 -4.69 -0.40
N SER A 38 5.66 -5.45 -1.47
CA SER A 38 5.19 -4.94 -2.75
C SER A 38 3.86 -5.62 -3.06
N PHE A 39 2.85 -4.81 -3.35
CA PHE A 39 1.50 -5.27 -3.68
C PHE A 39 1.23 -4.98 -5.15
N GLY A 40 0.90 -6.03 -5.92
CA GLY A 40 0.51 -5.91 -7.33
C GLY A 40 -0.95 -5.49 -7.52
N PRO A 41 -1.40 -5.29 -8.77
CA PRO A 41 -2.77 -4.85 -9.04
C PRO A 41 -3.84 -5.80 -8.48
N ASP A 42 -3.60 -7.11 -8.54
CA ASP A 42 -4.54 -8.12 -8.04
C ASP A 42 -4.69 -8.08 -6.51
N GLU A 43 -3.61 -7.75 -5.79
CA GLU A 43 -3.63 -7.59 -4.33
C GLU A 43 -4.24 -6.24 -3.90
N LEU A 44 -4.45 -5.31 -4.83
CA LEU A 44 -4.94 -3.96 -4.61
C LEU A 44 -6.35 -3.73 -5.16
N ASP A 45 -7.04 -4.79 -5.57
CA ASP A 45 -8.41 -4.69 -6.10
C ASP A 45 -9.42 -4.36 -4.98
N ASP A 46 -9.26 -5.04 -3.84
CA ASP A 46 -10.11 -4.87 -2.66
C ASP A 46 -9.38 -4.10 -1.55
N ILE A 47 -9.24 -2.78 -1.74
CA ILE A 47 -8.68 -1.88 -0.74
C ILE A 47 -9.77 -1.27 0.15
N THR A 48 -9.54 -1.30 1.46
CA THR A 48 -10.43 -0.66 2.44
C THR A 48 -9.86 0.68 2.90
N ARG A 49 -10.62 1.77 2.71
CA ARG A 49 -10.29 3.10 3.23
C ARG A 49 -10.98 3.35 4.58
N LYS A 50 -10.18 3.60 5.63
CA LYS A 50 -10.65 4.15 6.91
C LYS A 50 -10.28 5.63 6.98
N GLN A 51 -11.24 6.53 6.79
CA GLN A 51 -11.01 7.97 6.73
C GLN A 51 -11.56 8.69 7.98
N ARG A 52 -10.77 9.61 8.53
CA ARG A 52 -11.14 10.52 9.62
C ARG A 52 -11.73 11.82 9.06
N ALA A 53 -12.39 12.59 9.92
CA ALA A 53 -13.05 13.84 9.54
C ALA A 53 -12.09 14.90 8.96
N ASP A 54 -10.81 14.86 9.34
CA ASP A 54 -9.76 15.76 8.85
C ASP A 54 -9.18 15.36 7.49
N GLY A 55 -9.69 14.29 6.87
CA GLY A 55 -9.20 13.74 5.60
C GLY A 55 -8.04 12.75 5.74
N SER A 56 -7.46 12.63 6.94
CA SER A 56 -6.43 11.63 7.21
C SER A 56 -7.02 10.23 7.36
N GLY A 57 -6.21 9.19 7.24
CA GLY A 57 -6.72 7.84 7.39
C GLY A 57 -5.75 6.74 7.03
N ASP A 58 -6.29 5.54 6.99
CA ASP A 58 -5.57 4.31 6.68
C ASP A 58 -6.17 3.70 5.41
N LEU A 59 -5.31 3.15 4.56
CA LEU A 59 -5.68 2.41 3.37
C LEU A 59 -5.13 0.98 3.53
N ILE A 60 -6.04 0.04 3.73
CA ILE A 60 -5.73 -1.35 4.08
C ILE A 60 -5.81 -2.20 2.83
N PHE A 61 -4.74 -2.92 2.53
CA PHE A 61 -4.63 -3.81 1.37
C PHE A 61 -4.88 -5.27 1.75
N ARG A 62 -4.47 -5.66 2.96
CA ARG A 62 -4.67 -7.02 3.47
C ARG A 62 -4.82 -7.00 4.97
N ARG A 63 -5.51 -8.00 5.50
CA ARG A 63 -5.57 -8.31 6.92
C ARG A 63 -4.94 -9.66 7.18
N ASP A 64 -3.83 -9.67 7.90
CA ASP A 64 -3.20 -10.91 8.35
C ASP A 64 -3.87 -11.33 9.68
N ILE A 65 -4.35 -12.56 9.76
CA ILE A 65 -4.94 -13.14 10.96
C ILE A 65 -4.02 -14.27 11.43
N SER A 66 -3.49 -14.15 12.65
CA SER A 66 -2.72 -15.21 13.29
C SER A 66 -3.47 -15.75 14.51
N HIS A 67 -3.51 -17.08 14.62
CA HIS A 67 -4.12 -17.77 15.75
C HIS A 67 -2.99 -18.30 16.65
N THR A 68 -3.07 -17.98 17.94
CA THR A 68 -2.32 -18.65 19.01
C THR A 68 -3.30 -19.44 19.87
N HIS A 69 -2.78 -20.33 20.72
CA HIS A 69 -3.59 -21.19 21.59
C HIS A 69 -4.62 -20.40 22.41
N ASP A 70 -4.29 -19.17 22.81
CA ASP A 70 -5.12 -18.34 23.70
C ASP A 70 -5.66 -17.05 23.04
N SER A 71 -5.32 -16.75 21.78
CA SER A 71 -5.73 -15.48 21.16
C SER A 71 -5.74 -15.49 19.63
N THR A 72 -6.61 -14.67 19.05
CA THR A 72 -6.55 -14.32 17.62
C THR A 72 -5.99 -12.91 17.48
N HIS A 73 -4.87 -12.78 16.80
CA HIS A 73 -4.26 -11.49 16.48
C HIS A 73 -4.60 -11.10 15.04
N THR A 74 -5.20 -9.92 14.88
CA THR A 74 -5.51 -9.35 13.58
C THR A 74 -4.60 -8.16 13.31
N ARG A 75 -3.94 -8.16 12.15
CA ARG A 75 -3.08 -7.06 11.72
C ARG A 75 -3.52 -6.53 10.36
N ASP A 76 -3.91 -5.27 10.33
CA ASP A 76 -4.13 -4.55 9.08
C ASP A 76 -2.77 -4.19 8.44
N ILE A 77 -2.66 -4.41 7.13
CA ILE A 77 -1.46 -4.15 6.34
C ILE A 77 -1.82 -3.23 5.17
N GLY A 78 -1.08 -2.14 5.04
CA GLY A 78 -1.29 -1.15 3.99
C GLY A 78 -0.62 0.18 4.34
N PHE A 79 -1.14 1.26 3.76
CA PHE A 79 -0.66 2.61 4.00
C PHE A 79 -1.40 3.24 5.17
N MET A 80 -0.67 3.51 6.26
CA MET A 80 -1.25 3.96 7.53
C MET A 80 -0.99 5.44 7.75
N ALA A 81 -1.91 6.12 8.44
CA ALA A 81 -1.79 7.53 8.83
C ALA A 81 -1.48 8.49 7.66
N ILE A 82 -2.09 8.25 6.51
CA ILE A 82 -1.99 9.10 5.33
C ILE A 82 -2.80 10.37 5.54
N ARG A 83 -2.21 11.54 5.26
CA ARG A 83 -2.86 12.85 5.49
C ARG A 83 -4.09 13.10 4.60
N ASN A 84 -4.05 12.67 3.34
CA ASN A 84 -5.21 12.71 2.44
C ASN A 84 -5.40 11.32 1.84
N VAL A 85 -6.08 10.46 2.60
CA VAL A 85 -6.19 9.03 2.26
C VAL A 85 -7.04 8.80 1.00
N LYS A 86 -7.96 9.70 0.70
CA LYS A 86 -8.82 9.62 -0.49
C LYS A 86 -8.01 9.80 -1.78
N ASP A 87 -7.15 10.81 -1.84
CA ASP A 87 -6.33 11.05 -3.03
C ASP A 87 -5.37 9.87 -3.29
N VAL A 88 -4.81 9.30 -2.22
CA VAL A 88 -3.93 8.13 -2.31
C VAL A 88 -4.69 6.89 -2.80
N GLU A 89 -5.93 6.67 -2.32
CA GLU A 89 -6.79 5.62 -2.86
C GLU A 89 -7.04 5.81 -4.36
N THR A 90 -7.36 7.04 -4.79
CA THR A 90 -7.59 7.34 -6.21
C THR A 90 -6.35 7.02 -7.05
N ILE A 91 -5.15 7.41 -6.62
CA ILE A 91 -3.90 7.11 -7.33
C ILE A 91 -3.71 5.59 -7.48
N ILE A 92 -3.96 4.82 -6.42
CA ILE A 92 -3.83 3.36 -6.46
C ILE A 92 -4.85 2.75 -7.42
N ARG A 93 -6.12 3.17 -7.37
CA ARG A 93 -7.16 2.66 -8.28
C ARG A 93 -6.83 2.97 -9.74
N THR A 94 -6.35 4.17 -10.05
CA THR A 94 -5.90 4.54 -11.40
C THR A 94 -4.72 3.67 -11.87
N MET A 95 -3.77 3.38 -10.98
CA MET A 95 -2.64 2.52 -11.27
C MET A 95 -3.04 1.07 -11.52
N VAL A 96 -3.96 0.52 -10.72
CA VAL A 96 -4.54 -0.83 -10.92
C VAL A 96 -5.22 -0.91 -12.29
N GLU A 97 -6.04 0.07 -12.63
CA GLU A 97 -6.74 0.11 -13.91
C GLU A 97 -5.76 0.19 -15.09
N THR A 98 -4.78 1.09 -15.00
CA THR A 98 -3.75 1.26 -16.04
C THR A 98 -2.96 -0.04 -16.24
N ALA A 99 -2.60 -0.72 -15.15
CA ALA A 99 -1.87 -1.98 -15.22
C ALA A 99 -2.70 -3.08 -15.91
N ARG A 100 -4.02 -3.13 -15.67
CA ARG A 100 -4.94 -4.07 -16.33
C ARG A 100 -5.04 -3.81 -17.83
N THR A 101 -5.26 -2.57 -18.23
CA THR A 101 -5.35 -2.20 -19.66
C THR A 101 -4.06 -2.58 -20.39
N ASN A 102 -2.90 -2.36 -19.77
CA ASN A 102 -1.62 -2.72 -20.36
C ASN A 102 -1.39 -4.23 -20.43
N SER A 103 -1.95 -5.02 -19.51
CA SER A 103 -1.87 -6.48 -19.54
C SER A 103 -2.83 -7.12 -20.55
N ALA A 104 -3.90 -6.42 -20.94
CA ALA A 104 -4.86 -6.92 -21.93
C ALA A 104 -4.33 -6.87 -23.38
N GLY A 105 -3.27 -6.07 -23.65
CA GLY A 105 -2.70 -5.89 -24.98
C GLY A 105 -3.68 -5.26 -25.99
N PRO A 106 -3.20 -4.64 -27.09
CA PRO A 106 -4.06 -4.30 -28.21
C PRO A 106 -4.35 -5.58 -28.99
N GLU A 107 -5.34 -6.38 -28.55
CA GLU A 107 -5.91 -7.38 -29.44
C GLU A 107 -6.84 -6.68 -30.45
N ALA A 108 -6.55 -6.92 -31.73
CA ALA A 108 -7.26 -6.49 -32.93
C ALA A 108 -7.08 -5.03 -33.40
N SER A 109 -6.05 -4.81 -34.22
CA SER A 109 -6.15 -4.07 -35.49
C SER A 109 -5.03 -4.48 -36.43
#